data_AF-A0AAD2DRP1-F1
#
_entry.id   AF-A0AAD2DRP1-F1
#
_cell.length_a   1.000
_cell.length_b   1.000
_cell.length_c   1.000
_cell.angle_alpha   90.00
_cell.angle_beta   90.00
_cell.angle_gamma   90.00
#
_symmetry.space_group_name_H-M   'P 1'
#
loop_
_entity.id
_entity.type
_entity.pdbx_description
1 polymer ?
#
loop_
_entity_poly.entity_id
_entity_poly.type
_entity_poly.pdbx_seq_one_letter_code
_entity_poly.pdbx_strand_id
1 'polypeptide(L)'
;MRENCRGMRFQIPWECINNTTIIFKNSLQERTLLPAAYTFDRVFGCDRHTKQVYKEAAKKVALSVLSGINSSIFAYGQTSSGKIYTMSGVTECAVVDIYDYIDNHCEREFVLKFSAMEIYNESVIDLLSTDSTQLRLLDDLERDYGREIFKGDFKGLGPSKGAPRRL
;
A
#
# COMPACT_ATOMS: atom_id res chain seq x y z
N MET A 1 -8.44 -20.27 -3.07
CA MET A 1 -8.92 -21.21 -2.03
C MET A 1 -9.96 -20.52 -1.17
N ARG A 2 -11.24 -20.79 -1.42
CA ARG A 2 -12.34 -20.42 -0.53
C ARG A 2 -12.81 -21.72 0.11
N GLU A 3 -12.29 -22.04 1.29
CA GLU A 3 -12.80 -23.16 2.09
C GLU A 3 -13.57 -22.64 3.30
N ASN A 4 -14.87 -22.86 3.18
CA ASN A 4 -15.92 -23.03 4.17
C ASN A 4 -15.47 -23.25 5.64
N CYS A 5 -15.19 -22.17 6.37
CA CYS A 5 -15.10 -22.20 7.85
C CYS A 5 -16.50 -22.08 8.48
N ARG A 6 -17.34 -23.12 8.36
CA ARG A 6 -18.67 -23.17 9.03
C ARG A 6 -18.77 -24.15 10.21
N GLY A 7 -17.65 -24.62 10.75
CA GLY A 7 -17.63 -25.70 11.75
C GLY A 7 -16.71 -25.55 12.98
N MET A 8 -15.96 -24.46 13.11
CA MET A 8 -15.21 -24.16 14.35
C MET A 8 -15.47 -22.69 14.69
N ARG A 9 -16.17 -22.44 15.80
CA ARG A 9 -16.21 -21.09 16.39
C ARG A 9 -14.83 -20.82 16.98
N PHE A 10 -13.89 -20.39 16.14
CA PHE A 10 -12.80 -19.56 16.62
C PHE A 10 -13.46 -18.30 17.16
N GLN A 11 -13.62 -18.25 18.48
CA GLN A 11 -14.06 -17.04 19.15
C GLN A 11 -12.94 -16.02 18.91
N ILE A 12 -13.13 -15.13 17.94
CA ILE A 12 -12.17 -14.07 17.65
C ILE A 12 -12.10 -13.25 18.94
N PRO A 13 -10.95 -13.24 19.64
CA PRO A 13 -10.88 -12.62 20.96
C PRO A 13 -10.91 -11.09 20.88
N TRP A 14 -10.86 -10.54 19.66
CA TRP A 14 -10.97 -9.12 19.36
C TRP A 14 -12.32 -8.80 18.74
N GLU A 15 -13.02 -7.83 19.31
CA GLU A 15 -14.24 -7.26 18.75
C GLU A 15 -14.00 -5.81 18.35
N CYS A 16 -14.43 -5.44 17.13
CA CYS A 16 -14.51 -4.06 16.70
C CYS A 16 -15.82 -3.47 17.24
N ILE A 17 -15.74 -2.55 18.20
CA ILE A 17 -16.94 -1.91 18.76
C ILE A 17 -17.45 -0.81 17.85
N ASN A 18 -16.52 -0.12 17.19
CA ASN A 18 -16.79 0.91 16.21
C ASN A 18 -15.60 1.02 15.24
N ASN A 19 -15.63 2.03 14.38
CA ASN A 19 -14.61 2.23 13.35
C ASN A 19 -13.28 2.76 13.90
N THR A 20 -13.11 2.95 15.21
CA THR A 20 -11.90 3.50 15.83
C THR A 20 -11.39 2.65 16.99
N THR A 21 -12.20 1.76 17.56
CA THR A 21 -11.90 1.10 18.83
C THR A 21 -12.15 -0.40 18.77
N ILE A 22 -11.16 -1.16 19.23
CA ILE A 22 -11.25 -2.62 19.43
C ILE A 22 -11.18 -2.97 20.90
N ILE A 23 -11.85 -4.04 21.29
CA ILE A 23 -11.79 -4.60 22.66
C ILE A 23 -11.36 -6.06 22.63
N PHE A 24 -10.51 -6.42 23.59
CA PHE A 24 -10.14 -7.79 23.85
C PHE A 24 -11.16 -8.45 24.79
N LYS A 25 -11.95 -9.37 24.26
CA LYS A 25 -12.91 -10.18 25.01
C LYS A 25 -12.19 -11.34 25.69
N ASN A 26 -11.63 -11.10 26.88
CA ASN A 26 -11.19 -12.18 27.76
C ASN A 26 -11.99 -12.16 29.07
N SER A 27 -12.66 -13.27 29.37
CA SER A 27 -13.48 -13.46 30.58
C SER A 27 -12.66 -13.63 31.87
N LEU A 28 -11.33 -13.58 31.81
CA LEU A 28 -10.41 -13.69 32.95
C LEU A 28 -9.77 -12.35 33.35
N GLN A 29 -10.49 -11.25 33.16
CA GLN A 29 -9.97 -9.87 33.25
C GLN A 29 -9.63 -9.36 34.66
N GLU A 30 -9.63 -10.19 35.71
CA GLU A 30 -9.33 -9.72 37.07
C GLU A 30 -7.83 -9.52 37.36
N ARG A 31 -6.91 -9.89 36.45
CA ARG A 31 -5.46 -9.99 36.76
C ARG A 31 -4.49 -9.32 35.79
N THR A 32 -4.93 -8.61 34.75
CA THR A 32 -4.01 -7.99 33.76
C THR A 32 -4.15 -6.47 33.69
N LEU A 33 -3.04 -5.76 33.89
CA LEU A 33 -2.91 -4.28 33.81
C LEU A 33 -3.01 -3.71 32.37
N LEU A 34 -3.33 -4.53 31.37
CA LEU A 34 -3.38 -4.10 29.98
C LEU A 34 -4.74 -3.46 29.64
N PRO A 35 -4.76 -2.42 28.79
CA PRO A 35 -6.02 -1.81 28.34
C PRO A 35 -6.92 -2.86 27.70
N ALA A 36 -8.15 -2.96 28.20
CA ALA A 36 -9.18 -3.81 27.58
C ALA A 36 -9.59 -3.29 26.20
N ALA A 37 -9.37 -1.99 25.94
CA ALA A 37 -9.73 -1.29 24.72
C ALA A 37 -8.52 -0.56 24.11
N TYR A 38 -8.43 -0.58 22.78
CA TYR A 38 -7.41 0.11 22.00
C TYR A 38 -8.08 0.99 20.96
N THR A 39 -7.65 2.25 20.87
CA THR A 39 -8.19 3.25 19.95
C THR A 39 -7.16 3.63 18.89
N PHE A 40 -7.63 3.73 17.65
CA PHE A 40 -6.88 4.07 16.45
C PHE A 40 -7.66 5.10 15.64
N ASP A 41 -7.00 5.75 14.66
CA ASP A 41 -7.68 6.65 13.72
C ASP A 41 -8.76 5.91 12.92
N ARG A 42 -8.51 4.65 12.60
CA ARG A 42 -9.47 3.78 11.93
C ARG A 42 -9.18 2.30 12.18
N VAL A 43 -10.26 1.52 12.28
CA VAL A 43 -10.26 0.07 12.45
C VAL A 43 -11.12 -0.53 11.34
N PHE A 44 -10.60 -1.57 10.69
CA PHE A 44 -11.28 -2.30 9.63
C PHE A 44 -11.56 -3.73 10.09
N GLY A 45 -12.85 -4.09 10.14
CA GLY A 45 -13.30 -5.45 10.45
C GLY A 45 -13.06 -6.43 9.31
N CYS A 46 -13.32 -7.72 9.57
CA CYS A 46 -13.15 -8.80 8.58
C CYS A 46 -14.14 -8.74 7.40
N ASP A 47 -15.19 -7.94 7.52
CA ASP A 47 -16.19 -7.65 6.49
C ASP A 47 -15.70 -6.63 5.46
N ARG A 48 -14.57 -5.95 5.73
CA ARG A 48 -14.08 -4.84 4.90
C ARG A 48 -13.13 -5.31 3.81
N HIS A 49 -13.36 -4.82 2.60
CA HIS A 49 -12.49 -5.08 1.46
C HIS A 49 -11.28 -4.15 1.44
N THR A 50 -10.15 -4.60 0.88
CA THR A 50 -8.93 -3.80 0.73
C THR A 50 -9.15 -2.48 0.00
N LYS A 51 -10.08 -2.44 -0.97
CA LYS A 51 -10.45 -1.19 -1.67
C LYS A 51 -11.06 -0.14 -0.73
N GLN A 52 -11.78 -0.57 0.31
CA GLN A 52 -12.32 0.35 1.31
C GLN A 52 -11.20 0.87 2.23
N VAL A 53 -10.27 0.00 2.63
CA VAL A 53 -9.06 0.39 3.37
C VAL A 53 -8.28 1.45 2.59
N TYR A 54 -8.09 1.24 1.29
CA TYR A 54 -7.46 2.24 0.42
C TYR A 54 -8.21 3.57 0.45
N LYS A 55 -9.50 3.58 0.13
CA LYS A 55 -10.30 4.81 0.05
C LYS A 55 -10.30 5.63 1.34
N GLU A 56 -10.34 4.94 2.47
CA GLU A 56 -10.57 5.58 3.78
C GLU A 56 -9.30 5.91 4.55
N ALA A 57 -8.20 5.18 4.32
CA ALA A 57 -6.94 5.38 5.05
C ALA A 57 -5.77 5.79 4.13
N ALA A 58 -5.61 5.17 2.97
CA ALA A 58 -4.42 5.34 2.14
C ALA A 58 -4.55 6.40 1.04
N LYS A 59 -5.74 6.60 0.46
CA LYS A 59 -5.96 7.41 -0.75
C LYS A 59 -5.45 8.85 -0.60
N LYS A 60 -5.75 9.49 0.53
CA LYS A 60 -5.32 10.87 0.79
C LYS A 60 -3.78 10.97 0.84
N VAL A 61 -3.12 10.00 1.45
CA VAL A 61 -1.66 9.92 1.57
C VAL A 61 -1.01 9.54 0.23
N ALA A 62 -1.63 8.65 -0.53
CA ALA A 62 -1.15 8.27 -1.86
C ALA A 62 -1.20 9.46 -2.83
N LEU A 63 -2.28 10.25 -2.80
CA LEU A 63 -2.45 11.38 -3.73
C LEU A 63 -1.76 12.67 -3.27
N SER A 64 -1.29 12.79 -2.03
CA SER A 64 -0.54 13.98 -1.60
C SER A 64 0.79 14.16 -2.34
N VAL A 65 1.36 13.09 -2.92
CA VAL A 65 2.55 13.17 -3.77
C VAL A 65 2.34 14.02 -5.02
N LEU A 66 1.11 14.06 -5.54
CA LEU A 66 0.75 14.88 -6.72
C LEU A 66 0.75 16.38 -6.40
N SER A 67 0.69 16.73 -5.10
CA SER A 67 0.84 18.10 -4.60
C SER A 67 2.28 18.43 -4.18
N GLY A 68 3.25 17.54 -4.48
CA GLY A 68 4.66 17.72 -4.12
C GLY A 68 5.00 17.35 -2.67
N ILE A 69 4.13 16.60 -1.97
CA ILE A 69 4.35 16.20 -0.58
C ILE A 69 4.84 14.74 -0.53
N ASN A 70 6.02 14.52 0.07
CA ASN A 70 6.54 13.18 0.31
C ASN A 70 5.61 12.39 1.23
N SER A 71 5.30 11.16 0.84
CA SER A 71 4.31 10.32 1.51
C SER A 71 4.82 8.89 1.63
N SER A 72 4.51 8.23 2.75
CA SER A 72 4.95 6.85 3.02
C SER A 72 3.84 6.04 3.68
N ILE A 73 3.64 4.81 3.21
CA ILE A 73 2.62 3.89 3.72
C ILE A 73 3.32 2.58 4.07
N PHE A 74 3.15 2.13 5.30
CA PHE A 74 3.74 0.89 5.80
C PHE A 74 2.65 -0.08 6.26
N ALA A 75 2.87 -1.38 6.03
CA ALA A 75 2.07 -2.44 6.62
C ALA A 75 2.91 -3.16 7.67
N TYR A 76 2.42 -3.18 8.91
CA TYR A 76 3.09 -3.82 10.04
C TYR A 76 2.19 -4.90 10.67
N GLY A 77 2.80 -5.93 11.24
CA GLY A 77 2.10 -7.07 11.85
C GLY A 77 2.90 -8.37 11.75
N GLN A 78 2.41 -9.43 12.39
CA GLN A 78 3.03 -10.76 12.35
C GLN A 78 2.88 -11.46 10.98
N THR A 79 3.68 -12.49 10.71
CA THR A 79 3.50 -13.33 9.52
C THR A 79 2.08 -13.90 9.47
N SER A 80 1.50 -14.00 8.26
CA SER A 80 0.09 -14.39 8.03
C SER A 80 -0.98 -13.37 8.47
N SER A 81 -0.60 -12.16 8.91
CA SER A 81 -1.59 -11.12 9.29
C SER A 81 -2.20 -10.33 8.11
N GLY A 82 -1.89 -10.70 6.86
CA GLY A 82 -2.43 -10.02 5.68
C GLY A 82 -1.67 -8.77 5.21
N LYS A 83 -0.45 -8.49 5.71
CA LYS A 83 0.36 -7.33 5.29
C LYS A 83 0.51 -7.20 3.76
N ILE A 84 0.97 -8.27 3.12
CA ILE A 84 1.18 -8.31 1.66
C ILE A 84 -0.16 -8.11 0.94
N TYR A 85 -1.21 -8.81 1.37
CA TYR A 85 -2.54 -8.71 0.80
C TYR A 85 -3.08 -7.26 0.82
N THR A 86 -2.95 -6.57 1.96
CA THR A 86 -3.38 -5.18 2.08
C THR A 86 -2.51 -4.25 1.25
N MET A 87 -1.17 -4.39 1.33
CA MET A 87 -0.25 -3.51 0.61
C MET A 87 -0.39 -3.64 -0.91
N SER A 88 -0.49 -4.86 -1.45
CA SER A 88 -0.71 -5.08 -2.88
C SER A 88 -1.97 -4.39 -3.39
N GLY A 89 -3.10 -4.56 -2.69
CA GLY A 89 -4.35 -3.91 -3.09
C GLY A 89 -4.33 -2.38 -2.94
N VAL A 90 -3.61 -1.85 -1.94
CA VAL A 90 -3.39 -0.41 -1.78
C VAL A 90 -2.54 0.14 -2.93
N THR A 91 -1.44 -0.54 -3.29
CA THR A 91 -0.56 -0.15 -4.40
C THR A 91 -1.30 -0.15 -5.72
N GLU A 92 -2.06 -1.21 -6.03
CA GLU A 92 -2.88 -1.29 -7.25
C GLU A 92 -3.86 -0.12 -7.36
N CYS A 93 -4.61 0.17 -6.29
CA CYS A 93 -5.57 1.28 -6.30
C CYS A 93 -4.87 2.64 -6.40
N ALA A 94 -3.73 2.82 -5.73
CA ALA A 94 -2.97 4.07 -5.75
C ALA A 94 -2.44 4.38 -7.15
N VAL A 95 -1.87 3.39 -7.84
CA VAL A 95 -1.35 3.55 -9.20
C VAL A 95 -2.47 3.96 -10.16
N VAL A 96 -3.64 3.31 -10.09
CA VAL A 96 -4.81 3.67 -10.92
C VAL A 96 -5.23 5.12 -10.66
N ASP A 97 -5.44 5.51 -9.41
CA ASP A 97 -5.88 6.88 -9.09
C ASP A 97 -4.83 7.95 -9.49
N ILE A 98 -3.53 7.61 -9.46
CA ILE A 98 -2.45 8.50 -9.92
C ILE A 98 -2.50 8.68 -11.44
N TYR A 99 -2.66 7.61 -12.20
CA TYR A 99 -2.80 7.70 -13.66
C TYR A 99 -4.08 8.46 -14.04
N ASP A 100 -5.20 8.17 -13.39
CA ASP A 100 -6.46 8.89 -13.61
C ASP A 100 -6.28 10.39 -13.33
N TYR A 101 -5.52 10.77 -12.30
CA TYR A 101 -5.23 12.17 -12.03
C TYR A 101 -4.41 12.82 -13.15
N ILE A 102 -3.35 12.14 -13.63
CA ILE A 102 -2.49 12.65 -14.69
C ILE A 102 -3.28 12.85 -15.99
N ASP A 103 -4.11 11.89 -16.36
CA ASP A 103 -4.95 11.96 -17.57
C ASP A 103 -5.93 13.13 -17.54
N ASN A 104 -6.38 13.54 -16.34
CA ASN A 104 -7.29 14.67 -16.15
C ASN A 104 -6.60 16.04 -16.02
N HIS A 105 -5.26 16.09 -15.96
CA HIS A 105 -4.48 17.33 -15.79
C HIS A 105 -3.49 17.52 -16.95
N CYS A 106 -4.02 17.65 -18.17
CA CYS A 106 -3.22 17.79 -19.38
C CYS A 106 -2.39 19.09 -19.44
N GLU A 107 -2.63 20.04 -18.53
CA GLU A 107 -1.89 21.29 -18.44
C GLU A 107 -0.51 21.15 -17.78
N ARG A 108 -0.20 19.97 -17.24
CA ARG A 108 1.07 19.70 -16.54
C ARG A 108 1.79 18.52 -17.20
N GLU A 109 3.12 18.60 -17.22
CA GLU A 109 3.96 17.48 -17.60
C GLU A 109 4.31 16.65 -16.37
N PHE A 110 4.07 15.33 -16.44
CA PHE A 110 4.36 14.40 -15.36
C PHE A 110 5.39 13.37 -15.81
N VAL A 111 6.40 13.14 -14.96
CA VAL A 111 7.37 12.05 -15.11
C VAL A 111 7.24 11.12 -13.92
N LEU A 112 6.78 9.90 -14.17
CA LEU A 112 6.67 8.85 -13.15
C LEU A 112 7.90 7.94 -13.20
N LYS A 113 8.50 7.70 -12.04
CA LYS A 113 9.60 6.74 -11.87
C LYS A 113 9.21 5.74 -10.79
N PHE A 114 9.43 4.46 -11.05
CA PHE A 114 9.15 3.39 -10.11
C PHE A 114 10.45 2.66 -9.77
N SER A 115 10.61 2.34 -8.49
CA SER A 115 11.67 1.48 -7.98
C SER A 115 11.06 0.47 -7.02
N ALA A 116 11.58 -0.76 -7.02
CA ALA A 116 11.18 -1.80 -6.08
C ALA A 116 12.44 -2.44 -5.52
N MET A 117 12.55 -2.47 -4.19
CA MET A 117 13.71 -2.99 -3.49
C MET A 117 13.30 -3.88 -2.33
N GLU A 118 14.10 -4.89 -2.04
CA GLU A 118 13.99 -5.73 -0.86
C GLU A 118 15.15 -5.46 0.08
N ILE A 119 14.86 -5.37 1.38
CA ILE A 119 15.87 -5.34 2.43
C ILE A 119 15.76 -6.64 3.20
N TYR A 120 16.77 -7.49 3.08
CA TYR A 120 16.84 -8.77 3.76
C TYR A 120 18.23 -8.97 4.36
N ASN A 121 18.30 -9.25 5.66
CA ASN A 121 19.56 -9.46 6.37
C ASN A 121 20.59 -8.35 6.11
N GLU A 122 20.19 -7.09 6.33
CA GLU A 122 21.00 -5.89 6.07
C GLU A 122 21.51 -5.73 4.62
N SER A 123 20.99 -6.52 3.69
CA SER A 123 21.32 -6.45 2.27
C SER A 123 20.16 -5.85 1.49
N VAL A 124 20.47 -4.86 0.66
CA VAL A 124 19.48 -4.21 -0.22
C VAL A 124 19.60 -4.80 -1.62
N ILE A 125 18.50 -5.29 -2.18
CA ILE A 125 18.43 -5.92 -3.50
C ILE A 125 17.43 -5.15 -4.36
N ASP A 126 17.81 -4.81 -5.58
CA ASP A 126 16.88 -4.28 -6.58
C ASP A 126 16.01 -5.42 -7.13
N LEU A 127 14.70 -5.32 -6.97
CA LEU A 127 13.73 -6.30 -7.44
C LEU A 127 13.39 -6.16 -8.93
N LEU A 128 13.76 -5.03 -9.55
CA LEU A 128 13.51 -4.77 -10.98
C LEU A 128 14.73 -5.13 -11.85
N SER A 129 15.90 -5.32 -11.26
CA SER A 129 17.12 -5.74 -11.96
C SER A 129 17.20 -7.26 -12.08
N THR A 130 17.59 -7.75 -13.26
CA THR A 130 17.87 -9.17 -13.50
C THR A 130 19.16 -9.64 -12.84
N ASP A 131 20.05 -8.72 -12.51
CA ASP A 131 21.43 -9.05 -12.11
C ASP A 131 21.56 -9.25 -10.60
N SER A 132 20.46 -9.18 -9.84
CA SER A 132 20.39 -9.39 -8.38
C SER A 132 21.52 -8.69 -7.61
N THR A 133 21.96 -7.53 -8.10
CA THR A 133 23.14 -6.86 -7.58
C THR A 133 22.79 -6.17 -6.26
N GLN A 134 23.59 -6.41 -5.23
CA GLN A 134 23.42 -5.75 -3.94
C GLN A 134 23.64 -4.25 -4.10
N LEU A 135 22.64 -3.46 -3.74
CA LEU A 135 22.72 -2.01 -3.75
C LEU A 135 23.57 -1.54 -2.56
N ARG A 136 24.52 -0.64 -2.84
CA ARG A 136 25.24 0.09 -1.79
C ARG A 136 24.45 1.34 -1.44
N LEU A 137 24.28 1.59 -0.14
CA LEU A 137 23.78 2.88 0.33
C LEU A 137 24.87 3.92 0.05
N LEU A 138 24.55 4.85 -0.83
CA LEU A 138 25.37 6.02 -1.11
C LEU A 138 24.65 7.20 -0.47
N ASP A 139 25.35 7.95 0.37
CA ASP A 139 24.84 9.24 0.83
C ASP A 139 24.88 10.19 -0.36
N ASP A 140 23.72 10.55 -0.90
CA ASP A 140 23.61 11.60 -1.90
C ASP A 140 23.92 12.95 -1.22
N LEU A 141 25.20 13.33 -1.26
CA LEU A 141 25.60 14.72 -1.11
C LEU A 141 25.26 15.44 -2.42
N GLU A 142 24.38 16.42 -2.28
CA GLU A 142 23.97 17.41 -3.27
C GLU A 142 22.73 17.11 -4.12
N ARG A 143 21.74 17.96 -3.87
CA ARG A 143 20.76 18.51 -4.80
C ARG A 143 21.37 18.67 -6.20
N ASP A 144 21.21 17.66 -7.05
CA ASP A 144 21.33 17.87 -8.48
C ASP A 144 20.15 17.23 -9.20
N TYR A 145 19.46 18.06 -9.98
CA TYR A 145 18.38 17.65 -10.85
C TYR A 145 18.95 16.65 -11.87
N GLY A 146 18.65 15.36 -11.69
CA GLY A 146 18.81 14.39 -12.77
C GLY A 146 20.00 13.43 -12.68
N ARG A 147 20.16 12.72 -11.55
CA ARG A 147 20.70 11.35 -11.62
C ARG A 147 19.55 10.36 -11.66
N GLU A 148 19.40 9.73 -12.81
CA GLU A 148 18.51 8.60 -13.04
C GLU A 148 18.94 7.44 -12.14
N ILE A 149 18.23 7.24 -11.04
CA ILE A 149 18.22 5.94 -10.38
C ILE A 149 17.00 5.21 -10.96
N PHE A 150 17.29 4.18 -11.77
CA PHE A 150 16.39 3.26 -12.45
C PHE A 150 15.78 3.73 -13.79
N LYS A 151 16.20 3.05 -14.87
CA LYS A 151 15.57 3.07 -16.19
C LYS A 151 14.78 1.78 -16.38
N GLY A 152 13.47 1.86 -16.18
CA GLY A 152 12.51 0.82 -16.56
C GLY A 152 11.47 1.45 -17.47
N ASP A 153 11.70 1.43 -18.78
CA ASP A 153 10.70 1.87 -19.77
C ASP A 153 9.56 0.85 -19.79
N PHE A 154 8.47 1.12 -19.08
CA PHE A 154 7.22 0.36 -19.23
C PHE A 154 6.46 0.89 -20.45
N LYS A 155 6.79 0.37 -21.65
CA LYS A 155 5.96 0.58 -22.84
C LYS A 155 4.78 -0.41 -22.86
N GLY A 156 3.58 0.11 -22.63
CA GLY A 156 2.29 -0.55 -22.90
C GLY A 156 1.52 -0.91 -21.61
N LEU A 157 0.22 -0.63 -21.44
CA LEU A 157 -0.85 -0.40 -22.40
C LEU A 157 -1.65 0.86 -22.03
N GLY A 158 -1.71 1.83 -22.94
CA GLY A 158 -2.82 2.79 -23.00
C GLY A 158 -3.95 2.22 -23.87
N PRO A 159 -5.22 2.59 -23.63
CA PRO A 159 -6.33 2.09 -24.42
C PRO A 159 -6.16 2.45 -25.90
N SER A 160 -6.38 1.46 -26.77
CA SER A 160 -6.40 1.60 -28.22
C SER A 160 -7.23 2.82 -28.63
N LYS A 161 -6.55 3.88 -29.11
CA LYS A 161 -7.22 5.01 -29.76
C LYS A 161 -7.91 4.48 -31.01
N GLY A 162 -9.23 4.48 -30.98
CA GLY A 162 -10.09 4.13 -32.11
C GLY A 162 -9.70 4.95 -33.36
N ALA A 163 -9.61 4.24 -34.47
CA ALA A 163 -9.34 4.78 -35.78
C ALA A 163 -10.35 5.88 -36.18
N PRO A 164 -9.95 6.89 -36.97
CA PRO A 164 -10.87 7.91 -37.46
C PRO A 164 -11.83 7.32 -38.49
N ARG A 165 -13.13 7.56 -38.31
CA ARG A 165 -14.13 7.36 -39.36
C ARG A 165 -13.76 8.28 -40.53
N ARG A 166 -13.48 7.68 -41.70
CA ARG A 166 -13.62 8.41 -42.96
C ARG A 166 -15.11 8.60 -43.25
N LEU A 167 -15.39 9.77 -43.82
CA LEU A 167 -16.68 10.33 -44.24
C LEU A 167 -17.67 9.30 -44.78
#